data_AF-A0A8T6WMU9-F1
#
_entry.id   AF-A0A8T6WMU9-F1
#
_cell.length_a   1.000
_cell.length_b   1.000
_cell.length_c   1.000
_cell.angle_alpha   90.00
_cell.angle_beta   90.00
_cell.angle_gamma   90.00
#
_symmetry.space_group_name_H-M   'P 1'
#
loop_
_entity.id
_entity.type
_entity.pdbx_description
1 polymer ?
#
loop_
_entity_poly.entity_id
_entity_poly.type
_entity_poly.pdbx_seq_one_letter_code
_entity_poly.pdbx_strand_id
1 'polypeptide(L)'
;MESEFKEQVESSLETPYRFPFPVQIFLLVLLSLVTIGVLYTLSIPEPALMIRTSVFMCVLAIVYPFFIHTRNRITHTVAFALFGGGLASMVALTLRFIQVYWRGALLAVIFLEVMAVELLHHTTKIFRTRKNMGIYALDVVLSAGFFVLVFLFLWNSYGGPLAWFPSVLLAFGLGMLFFYAIIPEQEF
;
A
#
# COMPACT_ATOMS: atom_id res chain seq x y z
N MET A 1 25.40 11.78 17.23
CA MET A 1 26.76 11.39 16.82
C MET A 1 26.80 10.04 16.11
N GLU A 2 26.47 8.92 16.76
CA GLU A 2 26.48 7.59 16.10
C GLU A 2 25.36 7.42 15.05
N SER A 3 24.15 7.92 15.34
CA SER A 3 23.02 7.93 14.39
C SER A 3 23.26 8.84 13.18
N GLU A 4 23.86 10.00 13.39
CA GLU A 4 24.18 10.97 12.33
C GLU A 4 25.27 10.42 11.41
N PHE A 5 26.27 9.72 11.96
CA PHE A 5 27.30 9.05 11.18
C PHE A 5 26.72 7.91 10.34
N LYS A 6 25.81 7.10 10.91
CA LYS A 6 25.12 6.02 10.19
C LYS A 6 24.27 6.58 9.03
N GLU A 7 23.49 7.63 9.28
CA GLU A 7 22.69 8.33 8.27
C GLU A 7 23.57 8.94 7.16
N GLN A 8 24.76 9.44 7.51
CA GLN A 8 25.73 9.96 6.53
C GLN A 8 26.33 8.86 5.65
N VAL A 9 26.67 7.71 6.23
CA VAL A 9 27.20 6.54 5.52
C VAL A 9 26.14 5.92 4.60
N GLU A 10 24.90 5.75 5.07
CA GLU A 10 23.77 5.30 4.23
C GLU A 10 23.49 6.27 3.08
N SER A 11 23.42 7.57 3.39
CA SER A 11 23.30 8.62 2.39
C SER A 11 24.37 8.51 1.31
N SER A 12 25.63 8.28 1.70
CA SER A 12 26.77 8.16 0.79
C SER A 12 26.72 6.88 -0.04
N LEU A 13 26.29 5.75 0.52
CA LEU A 13 26.17 4.45 -0.16
C LEU A 13 25.00 4.40 -1.15
N GLU A 14 23.93 5.15 -0.90
CA GLU A 14 22.78 5.21 -1.81
C GLU A 14 23.03 6.11 -3.04
N THR A 15 23.88 7.14 -2.91
CA THR A 15 24.15 8.12 -3.97
C THR A 15 24.47 7.53 -5.35
N PRO A 16 25.31 6.48 -5.48
CA PRO A 16 25.71 5.92 -6.78
C PRO A 16 24.59 5.15 -7.50
N TYR A 17 23.63 4.60 -6.76
CA TYR A 17 22.53 3.79 -7.31
C TYR A 17 21.29 4.62 -7.68
N ARG A 18 21.33 5.93 -7.43
CA ARG A 18 20.19 6.82 -7.67
C ARG A 18 20.15 7.29 -9.12
N PHE A 19 18.97 7.13 -9.74
CA PHE A 19 18.70 7.79 -11.00
C PHE A 19 18.71 9.31 -10.83
N PRO A 20 19.23 10.07 -11.82
CA PRO A 20 19.15 11.53 -11.79
C PRO A 20 17.67 11.97 -11.86
N PHE A 21 17.34 13.09 -11.23
CA PHE A 21 15.95 13.57 -11.11
C PHE A 21 15.17 13.60 -12.45
N PRO A 22 15.75 14.05 -13.59
CA PRO A 22 15.06 13.98 -14.88
C PRO A 22 14.64 12.56 -15.29
N VAL A 23 15.48 11.55 -14.99
CA VAL A 23 15.17 10.14 -15.28
C VAL A 23 14.08 9.63 -14.34
N GLN A 24 14.06 10.04 -13.07
CA GLN A 24 12.97 9.69 -12.15
C GLN A 24 11.62 10.20 -12.65
N ILE A 25 11.56 11.47 -13.08
CA ILE A 25 10.36 12.07 -13.67
C ILE A 25 9.96 11.35 -14.96
N PHE A 26 10.93 11.08 -15.84
CA PHE A 26 10.67 10.35 -17.08
C PHE A 26 10.07 8.97 -16.82
N LEU A 27 10.62 8.19 -15.87
CA LEU A 27 10.11 6.87 -15.50
C LEU A 27 8.69 6.96 -14.91
N LEU A 28 8.42 7.95 -14.05
CA LEU A 28 7.08 8.16 -13.49
C LEU A 28 6.06 8.49 -14.59
N VAL A 29 6.39 9.37 -15.52
CA VAL A 29 5.52 9.73 -16.66
C VAL A 29 5.30 8.52 -17.55
N LEU A 30 6.36 7.78 -17.89
CA LEU A 30 6.27 6.58 -18.71
C LEU A 30 5.33 5.54 -18.06
N LEU A 31 5.50 5.26 -16.77
CA LEU A 31 4.64 4.32 -16.07
C LEU A 31 3.18 4.82 -15.98
N SER A 32 2.99 6.13 -15.80
CA SER A 32 1.66 6.74 -15.78
C SER A 32 0.94 6.54 -17.12
N LEU A 33 1.64 6.74 -18.24
CA LEU A 33 1.11 6.52 -19.59
C LEU A 33 0.80 5.04 -19.84
N VAL A 34 1.68 4.12 -19.41
CA VAL A 34 1.43 2.68 -19.50
C VAL A 34 0.21 2.29 -18.68
N THR A 35 0.07 2.80 -17.46
CA THR A 35 -1.07 2.54 -16.58
C THR A 35 -2.37 3.00 -17.23
N ILE A 36 -2.39 4.23 -17.78
CA ILE A 36 -3.54 4.74 -18.53
C ILE A 36 -3.84 3.82 -19.72
N GLY A 37 -2.84 3.47 -20.52
CA GLY A 37 -2.99 2.56 -21.66
C GLY A 37 -3.66 1.24 -21.28
N VAL A 38 -3.17 0.58 -20.23
CA VAL A 38 -3.74 -0.67 -19.70
C VAL A 38 -5.18 -0.47 -19.20
N LEU A 39 -5.46 0.61 -18.48
CA LEU A 39 -6.82 0.88 -17.97
C LEU A 39 -7.85 1.14 -19.09
N TYR A 40 -7.41 1.64 -20.24
CA TYR A 40 -8.26 1.83 -21.42
C TYR A 40 -8.46 0.56 -22.24
N THR A 41 -7.50 -0.38 -22.25
CA THR A 41 -7.69 -1.67 -22.93
C THR A 41 -8.56 -2.65 -22.13
N LEU A 42 -8.61 -2.50 -20.81
CA LEU A 42 -9.46 -3.32 -19.96
C LEU A 42 -10.95 -2.95 -20.15
N SER A 43 -11.75 -3.98 -20.41
CA SER A 43 -13.22 -3.90 -20.42
C SER A 43 -13.75 -3.86 -18.99
N ILE A 44 -13.76 -2.67 -18.40
CA ILE A 44 -14.19 -2.43 -17.02
C ILE A 44 -15.70 -2.12 -17.00
N PRO A 45 -16.50 -2.84 -16.19
CA PRO A 45 -17.94 -2.57 -16.05
C PRO A 45 -18.22 -1.24 -15.34
N GLU A 46 -19.42 -0.69 -15.52
CA GLU A 46 -19.82 0.57 -14.90
C GLU A 46 -19.84 0.50 -13.36
N PRO A 47 -19.39 1.55 -12.62
CA PRO A 47 -18.92 2.85 -13.10
C PRO A 47 -17.45 2.84 -13.54
N ALA A 48 -17.19 2.80 -14.86
CA ALA A 48 -15.86 2.52 -15.39
C ALA A 48 -14.87 3.65 -15.09
N LEU A 49 -15.33 4.91 -15.16
CA LEU A 49 -14.51 6.07 -14.88
C LEU A 49 -14.02 6.12 -13.42
N MET A 50 -14.90 5.80 -12.48
CA MET A 50 -14.57 5.78 -11.05
C MET A 50 -13.53 4.71 -10.73
N ILE A 51 -13.68 3.51 -11.30
CA ILE A 51 -12.70 2.43 -11.12
C ILE A 51 -11.35 2.83 -11.73
N ARG A 52 -11.34 3.33 -12.97
CA ARG A 52 -10.11 3.76 -13.67
C ARG A 52 -9.37 4.85 -12.91
N THR A 53 -10.07 5.88 -12.47
CA THR A 53 -9.46 6.99 -11.71
C THR A 53 -8.93 6.53 -10.35
N SER A 54 -9.66 5.66 -9.64
CA SER A 54 -9.22 5.14 -8.35
C SER A 54 -7.97 4.28 -8.49
N VAL A 55 -7.96 3.34 -9.45
CA VAL A 55 -6.78 2.49 -9.71
C VAL A 55 -5.59 3.33 -10.14
N PHE A 56 -5.79 4.33 -11.01
CA PHE A 56 -4.73 5.24 -11.42
C PHE A 56 -4.12 6.00 -10.23
N MET A 57 -4.96 6.54 -9.34
CA MET A 57 -4.50 7.23 -8.14
C MET A 57 -3.75 6.31 -7.19
N CYS A 58 -4.21 5.07 -7.00
CA CYS A 58 -3.51 4.07 -6.18
C CYS A 58 -2.14 3.69 -6.77
N VAL A 59 -2.06 3.49 -8.10
CA VAL A 59 -0.78 3.22 -8.76
C VAL A 59 0.17 4.38 -8.56
N LEU A 60 -0.28 5.63 -8.78
CA LEU A 60 0.57 6.80 -8.53
C LEU A 60 1.00 6.91 -7.06
N ALA A 61 0.12 6.65 -6.11
CA ALA A 61 0.44 6.67 -4.68
C ALA A 61 1.56 5.69 -4.33
N ILE A 62 1.52 4.47 -4.86
CA ILE A 62 2.52 3.42 -4.58
C ILE A 62 3.83 3.69 -5.32
N VAL A 63 3.74 4.13 -6.58
CA VAL A 63 4.88 4.27 -7.48
C VAL A 63 5.69 5.53 -7.20
N TYR A 64 5.02 6.63 -6.85
CA TYR A 64 5.67 7.92 -6.59
C TYR A 64 6.83 7.83 -5.59
N PRO A 65 6.65 7.28 -4.36
CA PRO A 65 7.74 7.20 -3.38
C PRO A 65 8.88 6.28 -3.85
N PHE A 66 8.59 5.30 -4.71
CA PHE A 66 9.60 4.39 -5.25
C PHE A 66 10.57 5.08 -6.22
N PHE A 67 10.05 5.95 -7.10
CA PHE A 67 10.91 6.66 -8.07
C PHE A 67 11.43 8.00 -7.55
N ILE A 68 10.60 8.78 -6.86
CA ILE A 68 10.96 10.13 -6.40
C ILE A 68 11.25 10.09 -4.91
N HIS A 69 12.54 10.13 -4.60
CA HIS A 69 12.97 10.24 -3.21
C HIS A 69 12.53 11.57 -2.59
N THR A 70 11.84 11.47 -1.46
CA THR A 70 11.29 12.60 -0.74
C THR A 70 12.37 13.26 0.13
N ARG A 71 13.17 14.16 -0.46
CA ARG A 71 14.19 14.94 0.27
C ARG A 71 13.76 16.38 0.54
N ASN A 72 12.91 16.92 -0.34
CA ASN A 72 12.47 18.30 -0.28
C ASN A 72 11.03 18.36 0.26
N ARG A 73 10.69 19.44 0.95
CA ARG A 73 9.34 19.67 1.48
C ARG A 73 8.26 19.53 0.41
N ILE A 74 8.55 19.96 -0.82
CA ILE A 74 7.65 19.86 -1.97
C ILE A 74 7.40 18.39 -2.34
N THR A 75 8.45 17.58 -2.50
CA THR A 75 8.28 16.16 -2.88
C THR A 75 7.58 15.35 -1.79
N HIS A 76 7.84 15.66 -0.52
CA HIS A 76 7.03 15.12 0.58
C HIS A 76 5.55 15.50 0.44
N THR A 77 5.25 16.78 0.24
CA THR A 77 3.85 17.26 0.15
C THR A 77 3.11 16.59 -1.01
N VAL A 78 3.78 16.43 -2.16
CA VAL A 78 3.23 15.73 -3.32
C VAL A 78 3.01 14.25 -3.03
N ALA A 79 3.96 13.55 -2.38
CA ALA A 79 3.77 12.16 -1.97
C ALA A 79 2.54 12.01 -1.06
N PHE A 80 2.42 12.86 -0.04
CA PHE A 80 1.28 12.87 0.88
C PHE A 80 -0.05 13.14 0.15
N ALA A 81 -0.07 14.08 -0.80
CA ALA A 81 -1.26 14.38 -1.57
C ALA A 81 -1.68 13.19 -2.47
N LEU A 82 -0.72 12.53 -3.13
CA LEU A 82 -0.98 11.36 -3.96
C LEU A 82 -1.48 10.19 -3.13
N PHE A 83 -0.84 9.90 -1.99
CA PHE A 83 -1.30 8.86 -1.07
C PHE A 83 -2.68 9.14 -0.47
N GLY A 84 -2.92 10.36 0.02
CA GLY A 84 -4.21 10.76 0.54
C GLY A 84 -5.30 10.69 -0.53
N GLY A 85 -4.99 11.10 -1.77
CA GLY A 85 -5.86 10.95 -2.92
C GLY A 85 -6.16 9.48 -3.27
N GLY A 86 -5.13 8.62 -3.26
CA GLY A 86 -5.25 7.19 -3.46
C GLY A 86 -6.14 6.54 -2.39
N LEU A 87 -5.90 6.81 -1.10
CA LEU A 87 -6.73 6.34 -0.01
C LEU A 87 -8.18 6.82 -0.14
N ALA A 88 -8.41 8.11 -0.38
CA ALA A 88 -9.76 8.65 -0.54
C ALA A 88 -10.50 8.01 -1.72
N SER A 89 -9.81 7.82 -2.85
CA SER A 89 -10.39 7.14 -4.01
C SER A 89 -10.73 5.67 -3.70
N MET A 90 -9.88 4.99 -2.93
CA MET A 90 -10.10 3.60 -2.55
C MET A 90 -11.23 3.44 -1.53
N VAL A 91 -11.37 4.38 -0.59
CA VAL A 91 -12.55 4.48 0.29
C VAL A 91 -13.82 4.62 -0.56
N ALA A 92 -13.84 5.57 -1.50
CA ALA A 92 -14.99 5.80 -2.36
C ALA A 92 -15.35 4.55 -3.18
N LEU A 93 -14.34 3.88 -3.74
CA LEU A 93 -14.51 2.63 -4.48
C LEU A 93 -15.06 1.51 -3.60
N THR A 94 -14.53 1.37 -2.38
CA THR A 94 -14.97 0.37 -1.40
C THR A 94 -16.45 0.58 -1.03
N LEU A 95 -16.85 1.82 -0.75
CA LEU A 95 -18.24 2.15 -0.42
C LEU A 95 -19.19 1.78 -1.57
N ARG A 96 -18.76 1.96 -2.82
CA ARG A 96 -19.54 1.56 -4.00
C ARG A 96 -19.63 0.04 -4.13
N PHE A 97 -18.53 -0.68 -3.93
CA PHE A 97 -18.52 -2.14 -4.03
C PHE A 97 -19.28 -2.83 -2.90
N ILE A 98 -19.31 -2.27 -1.68
CA ILE A 98 -20.13 -2.82 -0.59
C ILE A 98 -21.59 -2.97 -1.00
N GLN A 99 -22.11 -2.03 -1.80
CA GLN A 99 -23.51 -2.01 -2.22
C GLN A 99 -23.83 -2.97 -3.37
N VAL A 100 -22.82 -3.37 -4.16
CA VAL A 100 -23.01 -4.05 -5.45
C VAL A 100 -22.38 -5.44 -5.47
N TYR A 101 -21.16 -5.56 -4.94
CA TYR A 101 -20.33 -6.76 -5.07
C TYR A 101 -19.45 -6.97 -3.83
N TRP A 102 -19.97 -7.72 -2.86
CA TRP A 102 -19.34 -7.99 -1.57
C TRP A 102 -17.89 -8.52 -1.67
N ARG A 103 -17.61 -9.39 -2.63
CA ARG A 103 -16.24 -9.91 -2.83
C ARG A 103 -15.26 -8.81 -3.27
N GLY A 104 -15.69 -7.91 -4.16
CA GLY A 104 -14.89 -6.76 -4.57
C GLY A 104 -14.71 -5.77 -3.43
N ALA A 105 -15.72 -5.62 -2.57
CA ALA A 105 -15.59 -4.82 -1.36
C ALA A 105 -14.54 -5.38 -0.41
N LEU A 106 -14.54 -6.70 -0.14
CA LEU A 106 -13.52 -7.33 0.70
C LEU A 106 -12.10 -7.10 0.13
N LEU A 107 -11.90 -7.30 -1.18
CA LEU A 107 -10.62 -7.02 -1.83
C LEU A 107 -10.22 -5.55 -1.68
N ALA A 108 -11.18 -4.63 -1.83
CA ALA A 108 -10.92 -3.21 -1.71
C ALA A 108 -10.55 -2.80 -0.27
N VAL A 109 -11.19 -3.39 0.75
CA VAL A 109 -10.83 -3.17 2.16
C VAL A 109 -9.45 -3.74 2.47
N ILE A 110 -9.13 -4.96 2.00
CA ILE A 110 -7.80 -5.57 2.16
C ILE A 110 -6.73 -4.64 1.58
N PHE A 111 -6.94 -4.17 0.35
CA PHE A 111 -6.00 -3.27 -0.30
C PHE A 111 -5.88 -1.91 0.40
N LEU A 112 -7.00 -1.38 0.90
CA LEU A 112 -7.02 -0.15 1.66
C LEU A 112 -6.25 -0.27 2.98
N GLU A 113 -6.36 -1.40 3.67
CA GLU A 113 -5.60 -1.69 4.89
C GLU A 113 -4.09 -1.73 4.61
N VAL A 114 -3.67 -2.42 3.53
CA VAL A 114 -2.27 -2.45 3.09
C VAL A 114 -1.76 -1.05 2.76
N MET A 115 -2.51 -0.27 1.98
CA MET A 115 -2.09 1.09 1.64
C MET A 115 -2.03 2.02 2.87
N ALA A 116 -2.96 1.88 3.81
CA ALA A 116 -3.00 2.70 5.01
C ALA A 116 -1.81 2.44 5.92
N VAL A 117 -1.45 1.16 6.08
CA VAL A 117 -0.25 0.73 6.81
C VAL A 117 1.02 1.23 6.12
N GLU A 118 1.13 1.04 4.80
CA GLU A 118 2.30 1.50 4.04
C GLU A 118 2.49 3.02 4.14
N LEU A 119 1.37 3.76 4.11
CA LEU A 119 1.39 5.20 4.34
C LEU A 119 1.89 5.53 5.75
N LEU A 120 1.36 4.88 6.78
CA LEU A 120 1.82 5.09 8.16
C LEU A 120 3.32 4.78 8.28
N HIS A 121 3.80 3.75 7.59
CA HIS A 121 5.21 3.38 7.56
C HIS A 121 6.08 4.50 6.96
N HIS A 122 5.69 5.03 5.80
CA HIS A 122 6.46 6.08 5.14
C HIS A 122 6.36 7.47 5.78
N THR A 123 5.26 7.76 6.47
CA THR A 123 4.96 9.13 6.93
C THR A 123 5.41 9.40 8.35
N THR A 124 5.60 8.35 9.14
CA THR A 124 5.81 8.47 10.57
C THR A 124 7.04 7.68 11.01
N LYS A 125 8.22 8.28 10.79
CA LYS A 125 9.49 7.87 11.43
C LYS A 125 9.33 7.67 12.96
N ILE A 126 8.37 8.38 13.58
CA ILE A 126 8.03 8.32 15.01
C ILE A 126 7.40 6.98 15.42
N PHE A 127 6.51 6.38 14.60
CA PHE A 127 5.98 5.03 14.91
C PHE A 127 7.09 3.97 14.85
N ARG A 128 8.09 4.19 13.98
CA ARG A 128 9.28 3.34 13.88
C ARG A 128 10.19 3.40 15.11
N THR A 129 10.25 4.56 15.78
CA THR A 129 11.25 4.83 16.83
C THR A 129 10.71 4.76 18.26
N ARG A 130 9.42 5.04 18.52
CA ARG A 130 8.83 4.88 19.86
C ARG A 130 7.99 3.62 19.93
N LYS A 131 8.58 2.49 20.33
CA LYS A 131 7.83 1.26 20.62
C LYS A 131 7.13 1.39 21.97
N ASN A 132 5.86 1.76 21.95
CA ASN A 132 4.97 1.67 23.12
C ASN A 132 4.07 0.45 22.97
N MET A 133 3.60 -0.12 24.08
CA MET A 133 2.69 -1.27 24.09
C MET A 133 1.44 -1.04 23.24
N GLY A 134 0.97 0.21 23.13
CA GLY A 134 -0.15 0.58 22.26
C GLY A 134 0.12 0.37 20.75
N ILE A 135 1.37 0.50 20.28
CA ILE A 135 1.71 0.28 18.87
C ILE A 135 1.74 -1.21 18.56
N TYR A 136 2.33 -2.02 19.45
CA TYR A 136 2.25 -3.48 19.33
C TYR A 136 0.79 -3.99 19.34
N ALA A 137 -0.06 -3.40 20.18
CA ALA A 137 -1.48 -3.74 20.19
C ALA A 137 -2.16 -3.37 18.86
N LEU A 138 -1.84 -2.20 18.28
CA LEU A 138 -2.35 -1.79 16.97
C LEU A 138 -1.91 -2.75 15.86
N ASP A 139 -0.63 -3.16 15.83
CA ASP A 139 -0.09 -4.06 14.82
C ASP A 139 -0.78 -5.43 14.86
N VAL A 140 -1.04 -5.95 16.07
CA VAL A 140 -1.79 -7.21 16.26
C VAL A 140 -3.24 -7.06 15.80
N VAL A 141 -3.89 -5.93 16.11
CA VAL A 141 -5.29 -5.69 15.71
C VAL A 141 -5.41 -5.57 14.18
N LEU A 142 -4.53 -4.82 13.53
CA LEU A 142 -4.49 -4.70 12.07
C LEU A 142 -4.20 -6.06 11.42
N SER A 143 -3.24 -6.82 11.95
CA SER A 143 -2.91 -8.12 11.37
C SER A 143 -4.02 -9.16 11.54
N ALA A 144 -4.73 -9.14 12.68
CA ALA A 144 -5.91 -9.95 12.88
C ALA A 144 -7.06 -9.53 11.94
N GLY A 145 -7.26 -8.22 11.75
CA GLY A 145 -8.23 -7.66 10.80
C GLY A 145 -7.96 -8.13 9.37
N PHE A 146 -6.72 -7.93 8.90
CA PHE A 146 -6.25 -8.40 7.61
C PHE A 146 -6.45 -9.91 7.41
N PHE A 147 -6.06 -10.72 8.41
CA PHE A 147 -6.27 -12.17 8.38
C PHE A 147 -7.75 -12.53 8.18
N VAL A 148 -8.65 -11.91 8.95
CA VAL A 148 -10.10 -12.15 8.86
C VAL A 148 -10.63 -11.74 7.48
N LEU A 149 -10.21 -10.58 6.96
CA LEU A 149 -10.64 -10.10 5.66
C LEU A 149 -10.19 -11.02 4.52
N VAL A 150 -8.91 -11.44 4.54
CA VAL A 150 -8.37 -12.39 3.57
C VAL A 150 -9.09 -13.74 3.68
N PHE A 151 -9.30 -14.25 4.89
CA PHE A 151 -10.05 -15.49 5.09
C PHE A 151 -11.46 -15.38 4.50
N LEU A 152 -12.21 -14.31 4.82
CA LEU A 152 -13.55 -14.09 4.29
C LEU A 152 -13.53 -13.97 2.76
N PHE A 153 -12.54 -13.29 2.19
CA PHE A 153 -12.39 -13.17 0.74
C PHE A 153 -12.16 -14.53 0.08
N LEU A 154 -11.23 -15.34 0.60
CA LEU A 154 -10.88 -16.65 0.05
C LEU A 154 -12.02 -17.66 0.25
N TRP A 155 -12.61 -17.70 1.45
CA TRP A 155 -13.77 -18.52 1.77
C TRP A 155 -14.91 -18.30 0.79
N ASN A 156 -15.24 -17.02 0.55
CA ASN A 156 -16.29 -16.68 -0.38
C ASN A 156 -15.87 -16.99 -1.82
N SER A 157 -14.60 -16.87 -2.20
CA SER A 157 -14.13 -17.05 -3.58
C SER A 157 -13.99 -18.51 -4.00
N TYR A 158 -13.56 -19.41 -3.11
CA TYR A 158 -13.27 -20.81 -3.40
C TYR A 158 -14.46 -21.78 -3.17
N GLY A 159 -15.68 -21.27 -2.98
CA GLY A 159 -16.88 -22.11 -2.91
C GLY A 159 -17.39 -22.43 -1.51
N GLY A 160 -17.05 -21.62 -0.51
CA GLY A 160 -17.65 -21.69 0.83
C GLY A 160 -17.19 -22.92 1.63
N PRO A 161 -18.11 -23.71 2.24
CA PRO A 161 -17.78 -24.75 3.22
C PRO A 161 -16.67 -25.72 2.85
N LEU A 162 -16.56 -26.11 1.58
CA LEU A 162 -15.57 -27.08 1.11
C LEU A 162 -14.14 -26.50 1.05
N ALA A 163 -14.00 -25.17 1.09
CA ALA A 163 -12.73 -24.46 0.97
C ALA A 163 -12.22 -23.86 2.29
N TRP A 164 -12.78 -24.25 3.45
CA TRP A 164 -12.36 -23.68 4.75
C TRP A 164 -10.87 -23.87 4.99
N PHE A 165 -10.39 -25.10 4.81
CA PHE A 165 -9.01 -25.49 5.11
C PHE A 165 -7.98 -24.72 4.27
N PRO A 166 -8.07 -24.71 2.92
CA PRO A 166 -7.13 -23.92 2.11
C PRO A 166 -7.27 -22.42 2.35
N SER A 167 -8.47 -21.90 2.64
CA SER A 167 -8.69 -20.49 2.92
C SER A 167 -8.01 -20.05 4.23
N VAL A 168 -8.12 -20.86 5.29
CA VAL A 168 -7.43 -20.59 6.56
C VAL A 168 -5.92 -20.63 6.37
N LEU A 169 -5.40 -21.63 5.67
CA LEU A 169 -3.96 -21.80 5.49
C LEU A 169 -3.34 -20.64 4.69
N LEU A 170 -3.99 -20.23 3.59
CA LEU A 170 -3.55 -19.08 2.81
C LEU A 170 -3.71 -17.75 3.55
N ALA A 171 -4.85 -17.55 4.23
CA ALA A 171 -5.06 -16.35 5.04
C ALA A 171 -4.02 -16.24 6.16
N PHE A 172 -3.66 -17.36 6.78
CA PHE A 172 -2.63 -17.40 7.81
C PHE A 172 -1.26 -17.05 7.23
N GLY A 173 -0.88 -17.65 6.10
CA GLY A 173 0.38 -17.32 5.42
C GLY A 173 0.48 -15.84 5.04
N LEU A 174 -0.58 -15.28 4.44
CA LEU A 174 -0.63 -13.86 4.07
C LEU A 174 -0.68 -12.95 5.30
N GLY A 175 -1.41 -13.34 6.35
CA GLY A 175 -1.48 -12.60 7.62
C GLY A 175 -0.14 -12.55 8.33
N MET A 176 0.64 -13.64 8.30
CA MET A 176 2.01 -13.66 8.84
C MET A 176 2.95 -12.77 8.02
N LEU A 177 2.84 -12.77 6.69
CA LEU A 177 3.61 -11.86 5.82
C LEU A 177 3.25 -10.40 6.09
N PHE A 178 1.97 -10.10 6.27
CA PHE A 178 1.49 -8.75 6.58
C PHE A 178 1.97 -8.29 7.96
N PHE A 179 1.86 -9.15 8.98
CA PHE A 179 2.39 -8.87 10.31
C PHE A 179 3.89 -8.63 10.29
N TYR A 180 4.65 -9.44 9.55
CA TYR A 180 6.08 -9.23 9.36
C TYR A 180 6.38 -7.89 8.68
N ALA A 181 5.63 -7.52 7.65
CA ALA A 181 5.80 -6.26 6.94
C ALA A 181 5.45 -5.03 7.82
N ILE A 182 4.49 -5.17 8.74
CA ILE A 182 4.14 -4.10 9.70
C ILE A 182 5.21 -3.95 10.77
N ILE A 183 5.77 -5.05 11.28
CA ILE A 183 6.80 -4.99 12.32
C ILE A 183 8.03 -4.31 11.72
N PRO A 184 8.42 -3.13 12.21
CA PRO A 184 9.65 -2.52 11.74
C PRO A 184 10.82 -3.39 12.19
N GLU A 185 11.58 -3.90 11.21
CA GLU A 185 12.92 -4.43 11.43
C GLU A 185 13.68 -3.40 12.27
N GLN A 186 14.22 -3.83 13.41
CA GLN A 186 15.18 -3.01 14.12
C GLN A 186 16.36 -2.85 13.18
N GLU A 187 16.67 -1.60 12.80
CA GLU A 187 17.97 -1.27 12.24
C GLU A 187 18.99 -1.54 13.35
N PHE A 188 19.52 -2.78 13.39
CA PHE A 188 20.72 -3.13 14.14
C PHE A 188 21.87 -2.22 13.67
#